data_AF-A0A7C1AKK5-F1
#
_entry.id   AF-A0A7C1AKK5-F1
#
_cell.length_a   1.000
_cell.length_b   1.000
_cell.length_c   1.000
_cell.angle_alpha   90.00
_cell.angle_beta   90.00
_cell.angle_gamma   90.00
#
_symmetry.space_group_name_H-M   'P 1'
#
loop_
_entity.id
_entity.type
_entity.pdbx_description
1 polymer ?
#
loop_
_entity_poly.entity_id
_entity_poly.type
_entity_poly.pdbx_seq_one_letter_code
_entity_poly.pdbx_strand_id
1 'polypeptide(L)'
;MRRGGILAGRYAKALFRVGRERNILDRLHADMSAFARALNENQGFTYFFNSPEVTRQEKKAKIKELFGDSVSEVFFHFVMVVLDKGRQTLFPEIAAAFNGEMDVYNNRVKALVTASVALTPEMKNEIRAQLAKQLNKEVVLIPEVDESLLGGIKITIDGKVIDGSIKGKLHKMRRFLLEQSAAALN
;
A
#
# COMPACT_ATOMS: atom_id res chain seq x y z
N MET A 1 5.24 -12.72 -9.33
CA MET A 1 3.90 -12.16 -9.03
C MET A 1 2.93 -13.31 -8.78
N ARG A 2 2.33 -13.40 -7.58
CA ARG A 2 1.31 -14.41 -7.26
C ARG A 2 0.07 -14.17 -8.14
N ARG A 3 -0.52 -15.23 -8.74
CA ARG A 3 -1.69 -15.14 -9.64
C ARG A 3 -2.89 -14.40 -9.01
N GLY A 4 -3.00 -14.36 -7.67
CA GLY A 4 -4.03 -13.61 -6.94
C GLY A 4 -3.97 -12.09 -7.17
N GLY A 5 -2.77 -11.51 -7.23
CA GLY A 5 -2.60 -10.05 -7.31
C GLY A 5 -3.13 -9.42 -8.61
N ILE A 6 -3.08 -10.15 -9.73
CA ILE A 6 -3.61 -9.67 -11.02
C ILE A 6 -5.14 -9.59 -10.97
N LEU A 7 -5.77 -10.59 -10.34
CA LEU A 7 -7.22 -10.65 -10.25
C LEU A 7 -7.75 -9.65 -9.22
N ALA A 8 -7.11 -9.55 -8.06
CA ALA A 8 -7.41 -8.55 -7.05
C ALA A 8 -7.33 -7.12 -7.61
N GLY A 9 -6.27 -6.83 -8.39
CA GLY A 9 -6.12 -5.54 -9.06
C GLY A 9 -7.25 -5.22 -10.05
N ARG A 10 -7.82 -6.20 -10.75
CA ARG A 10 -8.97 -5.97 -11.65
C ARG A 10 -10.23 -5.56 -10.87
N TYR A 11 -10.49 -6.21 -9.73
CA TYR A 11 -11.61 -5.85 -8.86
C TYR A 11 -11.43 -4.46 -8.25
N ALA A 12 -10.25 -4.18 -7.73
CA ALA A 12 -9.91 -2.86 -7.18
C ALA A 12 -10.11 -1.75 -8.22
N LYS A 13 -9.58 -1.92 -9.44
CA LYS A 13 -9.77 -0.96 -10.54
C LYS A 13 -11.24 -0.80 -10.94
N ALA A 14 -12.01 -1.88 -10.96
CA ALA A 14 -13.43 -1.81 -11.27
C ALA A 14 -14.19 -0.99 -10.22
N LEU A 15 -13.97 -1.27 -8.93
CA LEU A 15 -14.58 -0.52 -7.83
C LEU A 15 -14.15 0.94 -7.83
N PHE A 16 -12.86 1.20 -8.03
CA PHE A 16 -12.31 2.55 -8.13
C PHE A 16 -12.94 3.34 -9.28
N ARG A 17 -13.06 2.73 -10.46
CA ARG A 17 -13.70 3.37 -11.62
C ARG A 17 -15.16 3.75 -11.33
N VAL A 18 -15.93 2.83 -10.74
CA VAL A 18 -17.33 3.09 -10.34
C VAL A 18 -17.41 4.19 -9.29
N GLY A 19 -16.51 4.16 -8.30
CA GLY A 19 -16.40 5.19 -7.28
C GLY A 19 -16.14 6.57 -7.86
N ARG A 20 -15.27 6.66 -8.87
CA ARG A 20 -14.94 7.90 -9.56
C ARG A 20 -16.10 8.41 -10.41
N GLU A 21 -16.73 7.54 -11.19
CA GLU A 21 -17.91 7.89 -12.01
C GLU A 21 -19.07 8.42 -11.16
N ARG A 22 -19.21 7.92 -9.94
CA ARG A 22 -20.28 8.31 -9.00
C ARG A 22 -19.86 9.37 -7.97
N ASN A 23 -18.62 9.85 -8.01
CA ASN A 23 -18.06 10.79 -7.02
C ASN A 23 -18.22 10.34 -5.55
N ILE A 24 -18.07 9.03 -5.28
CA ILE A 24 -18.19 8.43 -3.93
C ILE A 24 -16.89 7.74 -3.49
N LEU A 25 -15.75 8.10 -4.09
CA LEU A 25 -14.44 7.49 -3.81
C LEU A 25 -14.12 7.48 -2.31
N ASP A 26 -14.23 8.63 -1.64
CA ASP A 26 -13.90 8.73 -0.21
C ASP A 26 -14.80 7.84 0.66
N ARG A 27 -16.09 7.77 0.32
CA ARG A 27 -17.03 6.88 1.01
C ARG A 27 -16.67 5.41 0.79
N LEU A 28 -16.35 5.00 -0.43
CA LEU A 28 -15.91 3.63 -0.73
C LEU A 28 -14.59 3.29 -0.04
N HIS A 29 -13.69 4.25 0.12
CA HIS A 29 -12.46 4.06 0.88
C HIS A 29 -12.73 3.83 2.37
N ALA A 30 -13.64 4.61 2.96
CA ALA A 30 -14.07 4.40 4.34
C ALA A 30 -14.75 3.02 4.52
N ASP A 31 -15.67 2.66 3.63
CA ASP A 31 -16.36 1.37 3.65
C ASP A 31 -15.38 0.19 3.52
N MET A 32 -14.45 0.27 2.55
CA MET A 32 -13.41 -0.73 2.34
C MET A 32 -12.52 -0.88 3.57
N SER A 33 -12.11 0.24 4.17
CA SER A 33 -11.25 0.25 5.36
C SER A 33 -11.97 -0.33 6.57
N ALA A 34 -13.24 0.02 6.78
CA ALA A 34 -14.06 -0.50 7.87
C ALA A 34 -14.26 -2.02 7.74
N PHE A 35 -14.58 -2.50 6.53
CA PHE A 35 -14.78 -3.92 6.29
C PHE A 35 -13.47 -4.73 6.41
N ALA A 36 -12.37 -4.22 5.86
CA ALA A 36 -11.05 -4.85 6.00
C ALA A 36 -10.61 -4.92 7.47
N ARG A 37 -10.90 -3.88 8.26
CA ARG A 37 -10.66 -3.85 9.70
C ARG A 37 -11.51 -4.91 10.42
N ALA A 38 -12.80 -4.97 10.13
CA ALA A 38 -13.69 -5.97 10.73
C ALA A 38 -13.25 -7.41 10.45
N LEU A 39 -12.75 -7.68 9.24
CA LEU A 39 -12.12 -8.98 8.92
C LEU A 39 -10.88 -9.22 9.78
N ASN A 40 -9.99 -8.23 9.90
CA ASN A 40 -8.73 -8.42 10.61
C ASN A 40 -8.89 -8.54 12.14
N GLU A 41 -9.83 -7.80 12.73
CA GLU A 41 -10.07 -7.77 14.18
C GLU A 41 -10.90 -8.96 14.66
N ASN A 42 -11.79 -9.50 13.82
CA ASN A 42 -12.66 -10.60 14.20
C ASN A 42 -12.31 -11.88 13.44
N GLN A 43 -11.52 -12.75 14.09
CA GLN A 43 -11.12 -14.04 13.52
C GLN A 43 -12.32 -14.93 13.17
N GLY A 44 -13.39 -14.89 13.97
CA GLY A 44 -14.63 -15.61 13.69
C GLY A 44 -15.31 -15.13 12.42
N PHE A 45 -15.34 -13.82 12.20
CA PHE A 45 -15.85 -13.23 10.96
C PHE A 45 -14.97 -13.59 9.76
N THR A 46 -13.65 -13.55 9.89
CA THR A 46 -12.73 -14.00 8.84
C THR A 46 -12.90 -15.48 8.51
N TYR A 47 -13.08 -16.35 9.50
CA TYR A 47 -13.34 -17.77 9.28
C TYR A 47 -14.68 -17.96 8.57
N PHE A 48 -15.75 -17.33 9.04
CA PHE A 48 -17.07 -17.37 8.41
C PHE A 48 -17.03 -16.88 6.95
N PHE A 49 -16.36 -15.75 6.72
CA PHE A 49 -16.26 -15.13 5.41
C PHE A 49 -15.54 -16.05 4.42
N ASN A 50 -14.46 -16.72 4.86
CA ASN A 50 -13.66 -17.61 4.02
C ASN A 50 -14.15 -19.07 3.98
N SER A 51 -14.97 -19.51 4.93
CA SER A 51 -15.37 -20.92 5.07
C SER A 51 -16.15 -21.42 3.85
N PRO A 52 -15.75 -22.53 3.22
CA PRO A 52 -16.49 -23.11 2.10
C PRO A 52 -17.77 -23.83 2.54
N GLU A 53 -17.92 -24.14 3.83
CA GLU A 53 -19.05 -24.90 4.39
C GLU A 53 -20.32 -24.05 4.51
N VAL A 54 -20.15 -22.73 4.68
CA VAL A 54 -21.26 -21.79 4.76
C VAL A 54 -21.74 -21.45 3.35
N THR A 55 -23.04 -21.58 3.12
CA THR A 55 -23.62 -21.28 1.81
C THR A 55 -23.48 -19.80 1.48
N ARG A 56 -23.43 -19.47 0.18
CA ARG A 56 -23.34 -18.08 -0.25
C ARG A 56 -24.53 -17.25 0.23
N GLN A 57 -25.72 -17.83 0.28
CA GLN A 57 -26.92 -17.13 0.75
C GLN A 57 -26.81 -16.76 2.24
N GLU A 58 -26.37 -17.67 3.09
CA GLU A 58 -26.15 -17.39 4.52
C GLU A 58 -25.10 -16.31 4.73
N LYS A 59 -23.99 -16.34 3.97
CA LYS A 59 -22.97 -15.28 4.02
C LYS A 59 -23.54 -13.92 3.63
N LYS A 60 -24.31 -13.86 2.55
CA LYS A 60 -24.94 -12.63 2.09
C LYS A 60 -25.93 -12.08 3.12
N ALA A 61 -26.76 -12.95 3.71
CA ALA A 61 -27.70 -12.57 4.75
C ALA A 61 -26.98 -11.97 5.96
N LYS A 62 -25.91 -12.62 6.44
CA LYS A 62 -25.17 -12.15 7.61
C LYS A 62 -24.42 -10.85 7.34
N ILE A 63 -23.83 -10.68 6.16
CA ILE A 63 -23.19 -9.41 5.78
C ILE A 63 -24.22 -8.28 5.65
N LYS A 64 -25.42 -8.58 5.15
CA LYS A 64 -26.51 -7.60 5.10
C LYS A 64 -26.96 -7.18 6.49
N GLU A 65 -27.07 -8.12 7.43
CA GLU A 65 -27.41 -7.84 8.83
C GLU A 65 -26.34 -6.98 9.51
N LEU A 66 -25.06 -7.27 9.26
CA LEU A 66 -23.95 -6.59 9.94
C LEU A 66 -23.56 -5.25 9.33
N PHE A 67 -23.69 -5.09 8.01
CA PHE A 67 -23.13 -3.96 7.27
C PHE A 67 -24.15 -3.25 6.37
N GLY A 68 -25.36 -3.79 6.19
CA GLY A 68 -26.32 -3.32 5.17
C GLY A 68 -26.61 -1.81 5.22
N ASP A 69 -26.73 -1.25 6.43
CA ASP A 69 -26.98 0.18 6.62
C ASP A 69 -25.70 0.99 6.92
N SER A 70 -24.59 0.31 7.24
CA SER A 70 -23.33 0.94 7.62
C SER A 70 -22.40 1.24 6.44
N VAL A 71 -22.60 0.58 5.30
CA VAL A 71 -21.79 0.76 4.10
C VAL A 71 -22.64 1.28 2.93
N SER A 72 -22.00 1.89 1.93
CA SER A 72 -22.72 2.29 0.72
C SER A 72 -23.28 1.09 -0.06
N GLU A 73 -24.40 1.31 -0.74
CA GLU A 73 -25.03 0.29 -1.61
C GLU A 73 -24.07 -0.24 -2.68
N VAL A 74 -23.22 0.64 -3.23
CA VAL A 74 -22.20 0.26 -4.21
C VAL A 74 -21.17 -0.69 -3.61
N PHE A 75 -20.68 -0.41 -2.39
CA PHE A 75 -19.76 -1.29 -1.69
C PHE A 75 -20.42 -2.62 -1.31
N PHE A 76 -21.65 -2.57 -0.81
CA PHE A 76 -22.42 -3.77 -0.48
C PHE A 76 -22.55 -4.69 -1.70
N HIS A 77 -23.02 -4.16 -2.84
CA HIS A 77 -23.11 -4.93 -4.09
C HIS A 77 -21.75 -5.46 -4.56
N PHE A 78 -20.68 -4.71 -4.38
CA PHE A 78 -19.33 -5.19 -4.68
C PHE A 78 -18.97 -6.43 -3.85
N VAL A 79 -19.21 -6.41 -2.54
CA VAL A 79 -18.97 -7.57 -1.65
C VAL A 79 -19.82 -8.77 -2.09
N MET A 80 -21.08 -8.56 -2.46
CA MET A 80 -21.96 -9.62 -2.98
C MET A 80 -21.38 -10.27 -4.25
N VAL A 81 -20.88 -9.47 -5.19
CA VAL A 81 -20.25 -9.98 -6.44
C VAL A 81 -18.98 -10.77 -6.15
N VAL A 82 -18.15 -10.33 -5.18
CA VAL A 82 -16.95 -11.05 -4.77
C VAL A 82 -17.31 -12.43 -4.20
N LEU A 83 -18.36 -12.51 -3.38
CA LEU A 83 -18.89 -13.77 -2.84
C LEU A 83 -19.48 -14.66 -3.93
N ASP A 84 -20.23 -14.10 -4.87
CA ASP A 84 -20.81 -14.84 -6.00
C ASP A 84 -19.76 -15.41 -6.96
N LYS A 85 -18.57 -14.82 -6.99
CA LYS A 85 -17.45 -15.36 -7.76
C LYS A 85 -16.57 -16.29 -6.93
N GLY A 86 -16.88 -16.51 -5.65
CA GLY A 86 -16.09 -17.36 -4.75
C GLY A 86 -14.70 -16.76 -4.46
N ARG A 87 -14.55 -15.44 -4.55
CA ARG A 87 -13.26 -14.73 -4.46
C ARG A 87 -13.07 -14.02 -3.11
N GLN A 88 -13.83 -14.42 -2.09
CA GLN A 88 -13.75 -13.87 -0.73
C GLN A 88 -12.32 -13.90 -0.13
N THR A 89 -11.54 -14.94 -0.43
CA THR A 89 -10.17 -15.08 0.08
C THR A 89 -9.22 -14.02 -0.46
N LEU A 90 -9.56 -13.41 -1.61
CA LEU A 90 -8.78 -12.34 -2.24
C LEU A 90 -9.14 -10.96 -1.68
N PHE A 91 -10.14 -10.85 -0.80
CA PHE A 91 -10.61 -9.56 -0.29
C PHE A 91 -9.49 -8.70 0.33
N PRO A 92 -8.56 -9.25 1.14
CA PRO A 92 -7.43 -8.47 1.66
C PRO A 92 -6.52 -7.92 0.54
N GLU A 93 -6.27 -8.71 -0.50
CA GLU A 93 -5.47 -8.28 -1.66
C GLU A 93 -6.21 -7.19 -2.48
N ILE A 94 -7.54 -7.31 -2.59
CA ILE A 94 -8.40 -6.32 -3.26
C ILE A 94 -8.36 -4.99 -2.50
N ALA A 95 -8.50 -5.02 -1.17
CA ALA A 95 -8.45 -3.82 -0.34
C ALA A 95 -7.08 -3.11 -0.47
N ALA A 96 -5.99 -3.87 -0.43
CA ALA A 96 -4.65 -3.34 -0.63
C ALA A 96 -4.46 -2.71 -2.02
N ALA A 97 -4.94 -3.38 -3.07
CA ALA A 97 -4.88 -2.85 -4.43
C ALA A 97 -5.74 -1.59 -4.61
N PHE A 98 -6.92 -1.53 -4.00
CA PHE A 98 -7.79 -0.35 -4.03
C PHE A 98 -7.15 0.85 -3.34
N ASN A 99 -6.49 0.64 -2.19
CA ASN A 99 -5.73 1.68 -1.51
C ASN A 99 -4.56 2.19 -2.37
N GLY A 100 -3.91 1.30 -3.13
CA GLY A 100 -2.91 1.71 -4.11
C GLY A 100 -3.46 2.62 -5.21
N GLU A 101 -4.63 2.30 -5.77
CA GLU A 101 -5.30 3.17 -6.76
C GLU A 101 -5.71 4.52 -6.14
N MET A 102 -6.16 4.52 -4.89
CA MET A 102 -6.45 5.76 -4.14
C MET A 102 -5.22 6.63 -3.89
N ASP A 103 -4.08 6.02 -3.59
CA ASP A 103 -2.82 6.75 -3.43
C ASP A 103 -2.41 7.40 -4.75
N VAL A 104 -2.48 6.67 -5.86
CA VAL A 104 -2.22 7.22 -7.20
C VAL A 104 -3.17 8.37 -7.53
N TYR A 105 -4.47 8.22 -7.24
CA TYR A 105 -5.48 9.25 -7.48
C TYR A 105 -5.25 10.53 -6.68
N ASN A 106 -4.90 10.38 -5.41
CA ASN A 106 -4.62 11.51 -4.52
C ASN A 106 -3.22 12.11 -4.73
N ASN A 107 -2.48 11.68 -5.77
CA ASN A 107 -1.08 12.04 -5.97
C ASN A 107 -0.21 11.77 -4.73
N ARG A 108 -0.57 10.73 -3.96
CA ARG A 108 0.19 10.27 -2.80
C ARG A 108 1.21 9.21 -3.21
N VAL A 109 2.42 9.34 -2.68
CA VAL A 109 3.50 8.37 -2.87
C VAL A 109 4.04 7.94 -1.53
N LYS A 110 4.15 6.64 -1.32
CA LYS A 110 4.77 6.07 -0.12
C LYS A 110 6.29 6.07 -0.30
N ALA A 111 6.98 6.75 0.59
CA ALA A 111 8.43 6.76 0.66
C ALA A 111 8.87 6.02 1.91
N LEU A 112 9.49 4.85 1.72
CA LEU A 112 10.14 4.11 2.80
C LEU A 112 11.47 4.78 3.11
N VAL A 113 11.62 5.28 4.33
CA VAL A 113 12.84 5.95 4.77
C VAL A 113 13.54 5.07 5.78
N THR A 114 14.57 4.38 5.33
CA THR A 114 15.43 3.55 6.16
C THR A 114 16.59 4.40 6.68
N ALA A 115 16.69 4.53 8.00
CA ALA A 115 17.74 5.29 8.67
C ALA A 115 18.45 4.44 9.73
N SER A 116 19.71 4.77 10.01
CA SER A 116 20.49 4.10 11.06
C SER A 116 20.04 4.46 12.48
N VAL A 117 19.28 5.53 12.63
CA VAL A 117 18.73 6.02 13.89
C VAL A 117 17.27 6.45 13.70
N ALA A 118 16.50 6.44 14.80
CA ALA A 118 15.14 6.95 14.77
C ALA A 118 15.12 8.42 14.32
N LEU A 119 14.32 8.72 13.30
CA LEU A 119 14.19 10.07 12.75
C LEU A 119 13.41 10.97 13.72
N THR A 120 13.94 12.16 14.03
CA THR A 120 13.22 13.16 14.81
C THR A 120 12.05 13.76 14.00
N PRO A 121 11.05 14.36 14.65
CA PRO A 121 9.94 15.01 13.96
C PRO A 121 10.39 16.12 12.99
N GLU A 122 11.44 16.88 13.33
CA GLU A 122 11.98 17.93 12.44
C GLU A 122 12.56 17.31 11.16
N MET A 123 13.39 16.26 11.30
CA MET A 123 13.98 15.55 10.16
C MET A 123 12.93 14.94 9.25
N LYS A 124 11.86 14.35 9.81
CA LYS A 124 10.74 13.82 9.02
C LYS A 124 10.07 14.93 8.20
N ASN A 125 9.85 16.10 8.79
CA ASN A 125 9.22 17.22 8.10
C ASN A 125 10.10 17.77 6.98
N GLU A 126 11.41 17.91 7.20
CA GLU A 126 12.36 18.34 6.17
C GLU A 126 12.42 17.35 5.00
N ILE A 127 12.53 16.05 5.29
CA ILE A 127 12.54 15.00 4.26
C ILE A 127 11.23 15.01 3.48
N ARG A 128 10.09 15.15 4.16
CA ARG A 128 8.78 15.26 3.51
C ARG A 128 8.73 16.46 2.58
N ALA A 129 9.18 17.63 3.02
CA ALA A 129 9.17 18.86 2.23
C ALA A 129 10.08 18.77 1.00
N GLN A 130 11.29 18.22 1.16
CA GLN A 130 12.22 18.03 0.05
C GLN A 130 11.70 17.03 -0.98
N LEU A 131 11.17 15.88 -0.53
CA LEU A 131 10.61 14.88 -1.43
C LEU A 131 9.34 15.38 -2.12
N ALA A 132 8.46 16.09 -1.39
CA ALA A 132 7.26 16.69 -1.99
C ALA A 132 7.63 17.69 -3.10
N LYS A 133 8.68 18.51 -2.88
CA LYS A 133 9.17 19.47 -3.88
C LYS A 133 9.79 18.79 -5.11
N GLN A 134 10.54 17.70 -4.91
CA GLN A 134 11.16 16.97 -6.03
C GLN A 134 10.18 16.13 -6.83
N LEU A 135 9.18 15.53 -6.17
CA LEU A 135 8.24 14.60 -6.80
C LEU A 135 6.94 15.29 -7.25
N ASN A 136 6.71 16.53 -6.81
CA ASN A 136 5.46 17.29 -7.00
C ASN A 136 4.21 16.49 -6.60
N LYS A 137 4.35 15.68 -5.54
CA LYS A 137 3.37 14.71 -5.04
C LYS A 137 3.36 14.76 -3.52
N GLU A 138 2.24 14.37 -2.91
CA GLU A 138 2.14 14.26 -1.47
C GLU A 138 2.87 13.00 -1.00
N VAL A 139 3.87 13.15 -0.12
CA VAL A 139 4.73 12.03 0.29
C VAL A 139 4.32 11.53 1.67
N VAL A 140 3.89 10.26 1.72
CA VAL A 140 3.63 9.53 2.97
C VAL A 140 4.91 8.82 3.39
N LEU A 141 5.54 9.31 4.45
CA LEU A 141 6.79 8.74 4.97
C LEU A 141 6.50 7.52 5.84
N ILE A 142 7.15 6.40 5.51
CA ILE A 142 7.16 5.19 6.33
C ILE A 142 8.58 5.06 6.91
N PRO A 143 8.81 5.44 8.17
CA PRO A 143 10.13 5.36 8.78
C PRO A 143 10.46 3.91 9.13
N GLU A 144 11.67 3.48 8.81
CA GLU A 144 12.23 2.18 9.15
C GLU A 144 13.62 2.38 9.75
N VAL A 145 13.95 1.66 10.82
CA VAL A 145 15.26 1.73 11.47
C VAL A 145 16.04 0.47 11.09
N ASP A 146 17.23 0.65 10.53
CA ASP A 146 18.15 -0.42 10.19
C ASP A 146 19.55 -0.05 10.70
N GLU A 147 19.94 -0.67 11.81
CA GLU A 147 21.20 -0.45 12.50
C GLU A 147 22.43 -0.91 11.69
N SER A 148 22.24 -1.69 10.62
CA SER A 148 23.34 -2.11 9.72
C SER A 148 23.83 -0.98 8.80
N LEU A 149 23.08 0.13 8.72
CA LEU A 149 23.54 1.36 8.09
C LEU A 149 24.56 2.04 8.99
N LEU A 150 25.81 2.12 8.53
CA LEU A 150 26.91 2.86 9.17
C LEU A 150 26.69 4.39 9.23
N GLY A 151 25.54 4.89 8.77
CA GLY A 151 25.14 6.29 8.78
C GLY A 151 24.50 6.76 7.47
N GLY A 152 23.52 7.65 7.59
CA GLY A 152 22.78 8.27 6.49
C GLY A 152 21.39 7.67 6.26
N ILE A 153 20.73 8.11 5.18
CA ILE A 153 19.32 7.82 4.91
C ILE A 153 19.17 7.16 3.54
N LYS A 154 18.43 6.07 3.48
CA LYS A 154 18.03 5.40 2.24
C LYS A 154 16.52 5.59 2.06
N ILE A 155 16.14 6.18 0.94
CA ILE A 155 14.74 6.46 0.63
C ILE A 155 14.33 5.56 -0.54
N THR A 156 13.31 4.73 -0.36
CA THR A 156 12.76 3.86 -1.41
C THR A 156 11.36 4.33 -1.77
N ILE A 157 11.16 4.68 -3.05
CA ILE A 157 9.92 5.22 -3.60
C ILE A 157 9.57 4.43 -4.87
N ASP A 158 8.46 3.70 -4.89
CA ASP A 158 8.00 2.94 -6.06
C ASP A 158 9.10 2.09 -6.74
N GLY A 159 9.95 1.46 -5.93
CA GLY A 159 11.09 0.65 -6.40
C GLY A 159 12.34 1.44 -6.84
N LYS A 160 12.28 2.78 -6.85
CA LYS A 160 13.47 3.64 -6.99
C LYS A 160 14.09 3.86 -5.63
N VAL A 161 15.37 3.54 -5.53
CA VAL A 161 16.17 3.76 -4.31
C VAL A 161 16.99 5.03 -4.48
N ILE A 162 16.73 6.03 -3.65
CA ILE A 162 17.57 7.20 -3.45
C ILE A 162 18.45 6.90 -2.24
N ASP A 163 19.71 6.57 -2.52
CA ASP A 163 20.69 6.24 -1.48
C ASP A 163 21.49 7.49 -1.08
N GLY A 164 21.14 8.05 0.07
CA GLY A 164 21.88 9.12 0.75
C GLY A 164 22.80 8.58 1.86
N SER A 165 23.07 7.27 1.92
CA SER A 165 23.92 6.68 2.94
C SER A 165 25.39 7.09 2.78
N ILE A 166 26.08 7.28 3.91
CA ILE A 166 27.52 7.54 3.96
C ILE A 166 28.28 6.35 3.37
N LYS A 167 27.79 5.13 3.60
CA LYS A 167 28.29 3.89 2.99
C LYS A 167 28.27 3.95 1.46
N GLY A 168 27.18 4.46 0.87
CA GLY A 168 27.05 4.65 -0.58
C GLY A 168 28.05 5.66 -1.13
N LYS A 169 28.26 6.79 -0.44
CA LYS A 169 29.28 7.80 -0.82
C LYS A 169 30.70 7.24 -0.76
N LEU A 170 31.06 6.54 0.32
CA LEU A 170 32.38 5.92 0.47
C LEU A 170 32.63 4.83 -0.59
N HIS A 171 31.63 3.99 -0.90
CA HIS A 171 31.77 3.02 -1.98
C HIS A 171 31.92 3.64 -3.36
N LYS A 172 31.24 4.77 -3.64
CA LYS A 172 31.43 5.51 -4.89
C LYS A 172 32.84 6.11 -4.97
N MET A 173 33.33 6.73 -3.90
CA MET A 173 34.70 7.26 -3.85
C MET A 173 35.74 6.16 -4.03
N ARG A 174 35.59 5.02 -3.34
CA ARG A 174 36.49 3.87 -3.51
C ARG A 174 36.53 3.37 -4.95
N ARG A 175 35.37 3.24 -5.61
CA ARG A 175 35.30 2.87 -7.04
C ARG A 175 36.00 3.88 -7.93
N PHE A 176 35.70 5.16 -7.75
CA PHE A 176 36.31 6.24 -8.53
C PHE A 176 37.84 6.24 -8.41
N LEU A 177 38.37 6.06 -7.20
CA LEU A 177 39.82 5.99 -6.96
C LEU A 177 40.45 4.75 -7.61
N LEU A 178 39.77 3.59 -7.54
CA LEU A 178 40.23 2.37 -8.20
C LEU A 178 40.23 2.50 -9.73
N GLU A 179 39.18 3.08 -10.32
CA GLU A 179 39.08 3.33 -11.76
C GLU A 179 40.18 4.28 -12.24
N GLN A 180 40.46 5.38 -11.51
CA GLN A 180 41.57 6.27 -11.85
C GLN A 180 42.94 5.61 -11.72
N SER A 181 43.14 4.76 -10.70
CA SER A 181 44.41 4.03 -10.55
C SER A 181 44.65 3.00 -11.65
N ALA A 182 43.59 2.35 -12.15
CA ALA A 182 43.68 1.42 -13.27
C ALA A 182 43.89 2.13 -14.62
N ALA A 183 43.33 3.33 -14.79
CA ALA A 183 43.54 4.16 -15.98
C ALA A 183 44.96 4.74 -16.08
N ALA A 184 45.65 4.91 -14.94
CA ALA A 184 47.03 5.40 -14.90
C ALA A 184 48.09 4.32 -15.22
N LEU A 185 47.69 3.06 -15.41
CA LEU A 185 48.56 1.92 -15.71
C LEU A 185 48.53 1.50 -17.20
N ASN A 186 47.84 2.24 -18.07
CA ASN A 186 47.82 2.04 -19.52
C ASN A 186 48.39 3.24 -20.26
#